data_AF-A0A3C1DCD5-F1
#
_entry.id   AF-A0A3C1DCD5-F1
#
_cell.length_a   1.000
_cell.length_b   1.000
_cell.length_c   1.000
_cell.angle_alpha   90.00
_cell.angle_beta   90.00
_cell.angle_gamma   90.00
#
_symmetry.space_group_name_H-M   'P 1'
#
loop_
_entity.id
_entity.type
_entity.pdbx_description
1 polymer ?
#
loop_
_entity_poly.entity_id
_entity_poly.type
_entity_poly.pdbx_seq_one_letter_code
_entity_poly.pdbx_strand_id
1 'polypeptide(L)'
;DVRESVSARWREAHRALEANLDARLGEAAAAYETFQGLDANIVVGLFSADSDAFWIAAIGDGRAAVELVTDEKAATYLYRFDVARDDFEAKLRHAMEAMKANRRIIYVPQEEIDAEPLYRMAVERSPHVRTLRSCNAGRVIHSASWSSKVVDFFK
;
A
#
# COMPACT_ATOMS: atom_id res chain seq x y z
N ASP A 1 -11.08 24.23 -34.13
CA ASP A 1 -11.83 23.31 -33.25
C ASP A 1 -11.24 23.40 -31.84
N VAL A 2 -11.97 24.02 -30.91
CA VAL A 2 -11.47 24.31 -29.55
C VAL A 2 -11.63 23.11 -28.62
N ARG A 3 -12.61 22.22 -28.89
CA ARG A 3 -12.83 21.02 -28.06
C ARG A 3 -11.76 19.97 -28.33
N GLU A 4 -11.31 19.86 -29.58
CA GLU A 4 -10.28 18.91 -29.97
C GLU A 4 -8.91 19.28 -29.39
N SER A 5 -8.57 20.58 -29.38
CA SER A 5 -7.30 21.08 -28.81
C SER A 5 -7.24 20.99 -27.28
N VAL A 6 -8.36 21.23 -26.59
CA VAL A 6 -8.47 21.03 -25.13
C VAL A 6 -8.36 19.55 -24.77
N SER A 7 -8.99 18.66 -25.54
CA SER A 7 -8.95 17.22 -25.33
C SER A 7 -7.56 16.63 -25.59
N ALA A 8 -6.83 17.17 -26.57
CA ALA A 8 -5.45 16.79 -26.85
C ALA A 8 -4.50 17.22 -25.73
N ARG A 9 -4.60 18.49 -25.28
CA ARG A 9 -3.83 18.99 -24.12
C ARG A 9 -4.09 18.20 -22.85
N TRP A 10 -5.33 17.81 -22.58
CA TRP A 10 -5.66 17.01 -21.40
C TRP A 10 -5.03 15.61 -21.47
N ARG A 11 -5.09 14.93 -22.63
CA ARG A 11 -4.47 13.60 -22.82
C ARG A 11 -2.94 13.64 -22.75
N GLU A 12 -2.33 14.72 -23.21
CA GLU A 12 -0.88 14.92 -23.10
C GLU A 12 -0.46 15.21 -21.66
N ALA A 13 -1.19 16.09 -20.96
CA ALA A 13 -0.97 16.34 -19.54
C ALA A 13 -1.18 15.08 -18.68
N HIS A 14 -2.21 14.28 -18.97
CA HIS A 14 -2.48 13.02 -18.28
C HIS A 14 -1.36 12.00 -18.49
N ARG A 15 -0.89 11.79 -19.73
CA ARG A 15 0.24 10.90 -20.01
C ARG A 15 1.55 11.38 -19.37
N ALA A 16 1.78 12.68 -19.33
CA ALA A 16 2.95 13.25 -18.64
C ALA A 16 2.88 13.04 -17.12
N LEU A 17 1.68 13.14 -16.54
CA LEU A 17 1.43 12.80 -15.13
C LEU A 17 1.67 11.32 -14.87
N GLU A 18 1.13 10.41 -15.70
CA GLU A 18 1.34 8.96 -15.58
C GLU A 18 2.81 8.59 -15.70
N ALA A 19 3.54 9.12 -16.69
CA ALA A 19 4.97 8.84 -16.87
C ALA A 19 5.82 9.37 -15.70
N ASN A 20 5.49 10.55 -15.17
CA ASN A 20 6.14 11.09 -13.98
C ASN A 20 5.86 10.20 -12.75
N LEU A 21 4.62 9.71 -12.64
CA LEU A 21 4.23 8.79 -11.59
C LEU A 21 5.02 7.49 -11.65
N ASP A 22 5.08 6.85 -12.82
CA ASP A 22 5.80 5.61 -13.02
C ASP A 22 7.29 5.76 -12.72
N ALA A 23 7.90 6.87 -13.15
CA ALA A 23 9.29 7.18 -12.82
C ALA A 23 9.49 7.31 -11.29
N ARG A 24 8.61 8.05 -10.61
CA ARG A 24 8.67 8.23 -9.15
C ARG A 24 8.45 6.93 -8.39
N LEU A 25 7.48 6.11 -8.80
CA LEU A 25 7.20 4.82 -8.18
C LEU A 25 8.33 3.82 -8.47
N GLY A 26 8.94 3.88 -9.65
CA GLY A 26 10.11 3.07 -10.02
C GLY A 26 11.35 3.41 -9.20
N GLU A 27 11.68 4.69 -9.05
CA GLU A 27 12.78 5.15 -8.19
C GLU A 27 12.54 4.77 -6.72
N ALA A 28 11.30 4.93 -6.26
CA ALA A 28 10.90 4.51 -4.93
C ALA A 28 11.03 3.00 -4.71
N ALA A 29 10.61 2.16 -5.67
CA ALA A 29 10.79 0.71 -5.61
C ALA A 29 12.28 0.32 -5.57
N ALA A 30 13.09 1.01 -6.37
CA ALA A 30 14.54 0.80 -6.42
C ALA A 30 15.22 1.12 -5.09
N ALA A 31 14.70 2.08 -4.32
CA ALA A 31 15.26 2.49 -3.04
C ALA A 31 15.00 1.51 -1.87
N TYR A 32 14.05 0.56 -2.00
CA TYR A 32 13.73 -0.41 -0.95
C TYR A 32 14.49 -1.73 -1.13
N GLU A 33 15.81 -1.67 -0.94
CA GLU A 33 16.72 -2.83 -1.06
C GLU A 33 16.24 -4.06 -0.26
N THR A 34 15.62 -3.84 0.91
CA THR A 34 15.13 -4.92 1.78
C THR A 34 14.08 -5.80 1.11
N PHE A 35 13.25 -5.24 0.22
CA PHE A 35 12.22 -6.03 -0.46
C PHE A 35 12.76 -6.72 -1.72
N GLN A 36 13.81 -6.19 -2.34
CA GLN A 36 14.38 -6.74 -3.59
C GLN A 36 15.02 -8.13 -3.42
N GLY A 37 15.43 -8.49 -2.20
CA GLY A 37 16.00 -9.81 -1.89
C GLY A 37 14.95 -10.88 -1.55
N LEU A 38 13.66 -10.55 -1.60
CA LEU A 38 12.57 -11.48 -1.28
C LEU A 38 12.12 -12.21 -2.54
N ASP A 39 11.73 -13.48 -2.41
CA ASP A 39 10.99 -14.21 -3.44
C ASP A 39 9.54 -13.71 -3.48
N ALA A 40 9.36 -12.50 -4.01
CA ALA A 40 8.11 -11.76 -3.94
C ALA A 40 7.97 -10.79 -5.13
N ASN A 41 6.73 -10.55 -5.54
CA ASN A 41 6.43 -9.47 -6.47
C ASN A 41 6.48 -8.14 -5.73
N ILE A 42 7.24 -7.20 -6.27
CA ILE A 42 7.28 -5.83 -5.79
C ILE A 42 6.20 -5.04 -6.49
N VAL A 43 5.29 -4.48 -5.72
CA VAL A 43 4.21 -3.64 -6.20
C VAL A 43 4.26 -2.30 -5.49
N VAL A 44 3.90 -1.24 -6.20
CA VAL A 44 3.84 0.11 -5.67
C VAL A 44 2.50 0.72 -6.06
N GLY A 45 1.98 1.61 -5.22
CA GLY A 45 0.82 2.41 -5.56
C GLY A 45 0.76 3.69 -4.75
N LEU A 46 -0.04 4.63 -5.23
CA LEU A 46 -0.37 5.83 -4.48
C LEU A 46 -1.52 5.58 -3.53
N PHE A 47 -1.64 6.44 -2.51
CA PHE A 47 -2.87 6.55 -1.72
C PHE A 47 -3.94 7.38 -2.43
N SER A 48 -3.53 8.38 -3.21
CA SER A 48 -4.40 9.19 -4.06
C SER A 48 -3.59 9.85 -5.17
N ALA A 49 -4.24 10.18 -6.29
CA ALA A 49 -3.58 10.74 -7.47
C ALA A 49 -2.97 12.13 -7.25
N ASP A 50 -3.39 12.83 -6.19
CA ASP A 50 -2.94 14.16 -5.79
C ASP A 50 -1.94 14.15 -4.62
N SER A 51 -1.53 12.97 -4.16
CA SER A 51 -0.60 12.81 -3.04
C SER A 51 0.77 12.34 -3.48
N ASP A 52 1.81 12.88 -2.84
CA ASP A 52 3.17 12.37 -2.96
C ASP A 52 3.42 11.14 -2.07
N ALA A 53 2.45 10.77 -1.24
CA ALA A 53 2.52 9.57 -0.42
C ALA A 53 2.18 8.33 -1.25
N PHE A 54 2.98 7.29 -1.06
CA PHE A 54 2.83 6.02 -1.75
C PHE A 54 3.04 4.86 -0.80
N TRP A 55 2.67 3.67 -1.22
CA TRP A 55 2.93 2.42 -0.52
C TRP A 55 3.71 1.50 -1.44
N ILE A 56 4.58 0.69 -0.84
CA ILE A 56 5.31 -0.37 -1.52
C ILE A 56 5.02 -1.67 -0.81
N ALA A 57 4.80 -2.75 -1.56
CA ALA A 57 4.63 -4.07 -1.00
C ALA A 57 5.50 -5.10 -1.70
N ALA A 58 6.07 -6.00 -0.91
CA ALA A 58 6.53 -7.30 -1.37
C ALA A 58 5.39 -8.30 -1.14
N ILE A 59 4.93 -8.96 -2.21
CA ILE A 59 3.86 -9.96 -2.14
C ILE A 59 4.39 -11.29 -2.66
N GLY A 60 4.64 -12.21 -1.73
CA GLY A 60 5.05 -13.59 -2.00
C GLY A 60 3.87 -14.56 -1.93
N ASP A 61 4.16 -15.84 -1.80
CA ASP A 61 3.13 -16.87 -1.64
C ASP A 61 2.54 -16.86 -0.21
N GLY A 62 1.27 -16.47 -0.10
CA GLY A 62 0.52 -16.37 1.16
C GLY A 62 1.04 -15.32 2.16
N ARG A 63 2.00 -14.48 1.76
CA ARG A 63 2.65 -13.49 2.63
C ARG A 63 2.85 -12.17 1.92
N ALA A 64 2.67 -11.07 2.66
CA ALA A 64 3.07 -9.75 2.18
C ALA A 64 3.71 -8.91 3.28
N ALA A 65 4.64 -8.04 2.87
CA ALA A 65 5.15 -6.94 3.66
C ALA A 65 4.81 -5.64 2.93
N VAL A 66 4.17 -4.71 3.64
CA VAL A 66 3.72 -3.43 3.08
C VAL A 66 4.31 -2.29 3.89
N GLU A 67 5.05 -1.44 3.21
CA GLU A 67 5.58 -0.20 3.76
C GLU A 67 4.75 0.97 3.24
N LEU A 68 4.34 1.85 4.14
CA LEU A 68 3.63 3.07 3.81
C LEU A 68 4.65 4.20 3.81
N VAL A 69 4.96 4.72 2.63
CA VAL A 69 5.94 5.78 2.43
C VAL A 69 5.22 7.12 2.50
N THR A 70 5.10 7.59 3.73
CA THR A 70 4.62 8.93 4.08
C THR A 70 5.78 9.74 4.65
N ASP A 71 5.61 11.06 4.79
CA ASP A 71 6.61 11.96 5.41
C ASP A 71 6.99 11.55 6.85
N GLU A 72 6.16 10.73 7.48
CA GLU A 72 6.43 10.05 8.74
C GLU A 72 6.72 8.56 8.50
N LYS A 73 7.91 8.06 8.84
CA LYS A 73 8.21 6.61 8.79
C LYS A 73 8.26 5.99 10.18
N ALA A 74 7.77 4.75 10.33
CA ALA A 74 8.16 3.91 11.48
C ALA A 74 7.88 2.40 11.38
N ALA A 75 7.17 1.85 10.39
CA ALA A 75 6.87 0.41 10.40
C ALA A 75 6.48 -0.18 9.04
N THR A 76 6.86 -1.45 8.85
CA THR A 76 6.35 -2.34 7.81
C THR A 76 5.24 -3.22 8.37
N TYR A 77 4.12 -3.30 7.67
CA TYR A 77 2.98 -4.15 8.03
C TYR A 77 3.11 -5.50 7.37
N LEU A 78 2.87 -6.57 8.13
CA LEU A 78 3.00 -7.94 7.68
C LEU A 78 1.62 -8.57 7.54
N TYR A 79 1.42 -9.36 6.48
CA TYR A 79 0.16 -10.04 6.21
C TYR A 79 0.37 -11.50 5.88
N ARG A 80 -0.55 -12.34 6.35
CA ARG A 80 -0.71 -13.73 5.93
C ARG A 80 -2.08 -13.89 5.28
N PHE A 81 -2.12 -14.51 4.11
CA PHE A 81 -3.35 -14.69 3.33
C PHE A 81 -3.36 -16.06 2.66
N ASP A 82 -4.55 -16.52 2.32
CA ASP A 82 -4.86 -17.85 1.76
C ASP A 82 -5.48 -17.78 0.35
N VAL A 83 -5.45 -16.59 -0.26
CA VAL A 83 -5.94 -16.33 -1.62
C VAL A 83 -4.79 -16.25 -2.61
N ALA A 84 -5.10 -16.28 -3.91
CA ALA A 84 -4.10 -16.05 -4.94
C ALA A 84 -3.44 -14.67 -4.75
N ARG A 85 -2.15 -14.59 -5.08
CA ARG A 85 -1.35 -13.37 -4.96
C ARG A 85 -2.02 -12.17 -5.61
N ASP A 86 -2.51 -12.34 -6.84
CA ASP A 86 -3.10 -11.25 -7.63
C ASP A 86 -4.44 -10.78 -7.01
N ASP A 87 -5.20 -11.69 -6.39
CA ASP A 87 -6.41 -11.34 -5.63
C ASP A 87 -6.06 -10.54 -4.36
N PHE A 88 -4.98 -10.91 -3.68
CA PHE A 88 -4.50 -10.15 -2.53
C PHE A 88 -4.02 -8.76 -2.94
N GLU A 89 -3.25 -8.65 -4.03
CA GLU A 89 -2.80 -7.35 -4.57
C GLU A 89 -3.98 -6.44 -4.89
N ALA A 90 -5.01 -6.93 -5.59
CA ALA A 90 -6.19 -6.15 -5.92
C ALA A 90 -6.90 -5.63 -4.66
N LYS A 91 -7.06 -6.49 -3.64
CA LYS A 91 -7.64 -6.10 -2.34
C LYS A 91 -6.76 -5.09 -1.61
N LEU A 92 -5.44 -5.24 -1.65
CA LEU A 92 -4.49 -4.32 -1.05
C LEU A 92 -4.64 -2.92 -1.67
N ARG A 93 -4.66 -2.82 -3.00
CA ARG A 93 -4.79 -1.56 -3.73
C ARG A 93 -6.06 -0.81 -3.33
N HIS A 94 -7.21 -1.48 -3.37
CA HIS A 94 -8.49 -0.88 -2.96
C HIS A 94 -8.53 -0.51 -1.48
N ALA A 95 -7.88 -1.30 -0.61
CA ALA A 95 -7.77 -0.94 0.79
C ALA A 95 -6.94 0.34 0.95
N MET A 96 -5.79 0.46 0.28
CA MET A 96 -4.92 1.65 0.38
C MET A 96 -5.64 2.92 -0.10
N GLU A 97 -6.38 2.83 -1.21
CA GLU A 97 -7.23 3.92 -1.69
C GLU A 97 -8.30 4.32 -0.65
N ALA A 98 -8.98 3.33 -0.06
CA ALA A 98 -10.04 3.57 0.91
C ALA A 98 -9.53 4.19 2.23
N MET A 99 -8.33 3.80 2.65
CA MET A 99 -7.70 4.28 3.88
C MET A 99 -7.01 5.63 3.71
N LYS A 100 -6.65 5.99 2.48
CA LYS A 100 -5.73 7.10 2.20
C LYS A 100 -4.48 6.96 3.11
N ALA A 101 -4.01 8.04 3.72
CA ALA A 101 -2.88 8.00 4.66
C ALA A 101 -3.22 7.48 6.07
N ASN A 102 -4.46 7.06 6.36
CA ASN A 102 -4.88 6.68 7.72
C ASN A 102 -4.48 5.24 8.09
N ARG A 103 -3.17 5.03 8.25
CA ARG A 103 -2.54 3.72 8.50
C ARG A 103 -3.02 2.99 9.75
N ARG A 104 -3.55 3.72 10.75
CA ARG A 104 -3.96 3.14 12.05
C ARG A 104 -5.06 2.11 11.89
N ILE A 105 -5.99 2.35 10.97
CA ILE A 105 -7.16 1.49 10.75
C ILE A 105 -6.80 0.05 10.39
N ILE A 106 -5.58 -0.22 9.91
CA ILE A 106 -5.11 -1.57 9.55
C ILE A 106 -4.82 -2.41 10.81
N TYR A 107 -4.26 -1.81 11.85
CA TYR A 107 -3.63 -2.56 12.93
C TYR A 107 -4.21 -2.28 14.32
N VAL A 108 -5.07 -1.27 14.48
CA VAL A 108 -5.73 -1.02 15.77
C VAL A 108 -6.71 -2.15 16.11
N PRO A 109 -6.79 -2.56 17.38
CA PRO A 109 -7.73 -3.58 17.84
C PRO A 109 -9.18 -3.25 17.48
N GLN A 110 -10.05 -4.26 17.41
CA GLN A 110 -11.46 -4.05 17.07
C GLN A 110 -12.16 -3.13 18.07
N GLU A 111 -11.83 -3.22 19.35
CA GLU A 111 -12.35 -2.33 20.40
C GLU A 111 -12.08 -0.84 20.10
N GLU A 112 -10.91 -0.51 19.56
CA GLU A 112 -10.56 0.86 19.19
C GLU A 112 -11.30 1.31 17.92
N ILE A 113 -11.52 0.41 16.95
CA ILE A 113 -12.39 0.68 15.80
C ILE A 113 -13.81 0.95 16.25
N ASP A 114 -14.32 0.15 17.18
CA ASP A 114 -15.67 0.28 17.68
C ASP A 114 -15.82 1.55 18.52
N ALA A 115 -14.77 2.01 19.21
CA ALA A 115 -14.79 3.27 19.97
C ALA A 115 -14.78 4.53 19.08
N GLU A 116 -14.21 4.46 17.87
CA GLU A 116 -14.04 5.62 16.97
C GLU A 116 -15.02 5.56 15.77
N PRO A 117 -16.08 6.40 15.73
CA PRO A 117 -17.11 6.32 14.69
C PRO A 117 -16.59 6.41 13.26
N LEU A 118 -15.55 7.22 13.01
CA LEU A 118 -14.97 7.36 11.67
C LEU A 118 -14.23 6.10 11.23
N TYR A 119 -13.54 5.43 12.15
CA TYR A 119 -12.88 4.16 11.88
C TYR A 119 -13.90 3.06 11.63
N ARG A 120 -14.93 2.98 12.48
CA ARG A 120 -16.02 2.02 12.30
C ARG A 120 -16.66 2.16 10.92
N MET A 121 -17.04 3.37 10.52
CA MET A 121 -17.63 3.63 9.20
C MET A 121 -16.70 3.24 8.06
N ALA A 122 -15.40 3.53 8.15
CA ALA A 122 -14.44 3.20 7.11
C ALA A 122 -14.25 1.67 6.98
N VAL A 123 -14.22 0.93 8.09
CA VAL A 123 -14.15 -0.54 8.08
C VAL A 123 -15.46 -1.15 7.57
N GLU A 124 -16.62 -0.69 8.03
CA GLU A 124 -17.92 -1.22 7.60
C GLU A 124 -18.15 -1.04 6.10
N ARG A 125 -17.82 0.14 5.57
CA ARG A 125 -18.05 0.51 4.16
C ARG A 125 -17.02 -0.06 3.19
N SER A 126 -15.88 -0.55 3.66
CA SER A 126 -14.83 -1.10 2.80
C SER A 126 -14.59 -2.59 3.10
N PRO A 127 -15.12 -3.52 2.29
CA PRO A 127 -14.82 -4.95 2.43
C PRO A 127 -13.32 -5.25 2.24
N HIS A 128 -12.61 -4.43 1.47
CA HIS A 128 -11.16 -4.57 1.27
C HIS A 128 -10.37 -4.23 2.53
N VAL A 129 -10.76 -3.18 3.26
CA VAL A 129 -10.14 -2.85 4.56
C VAL A 129 -10.41 -3.95 5.59
N ARG A 130 -11.63 -4.49 5.64
CA ARG A 130 -11.94 -5.65 6.51
C ARG A 130 -11.07 -6.87 6.20
N THR A 131 -10.91 -7.18 4.91
CA THR A 131 -10.07 -8.30 4.48
C THR A 131 -8.60 -8.08 4.83
N LEU A 132 -8.09 -6.86 4.61
CA LEU A 132 -6.71 -6.55 4.94
C LEU A 132 -6.45 -6.66 6.46
N ARG A 133 -7.39 -6.19 7.29
CA ARG A 133 -7.36 -6.35 8.75
C ARG A 133 -7.36 -7.83 9.17
N SER A 134 -8.18 -8.68 8.55
CA SER A 134 -8.22 -10.11 8.89
C SER A 134 -6.93 -10.86 8.54
N CYS A 135 -6.18 -10.35 7.55
CA CYS A 135 -4.89 -10.91 7.14
C CYS A 135 -3.70 -10.36 7.96
N ASN A 136 -3.91 -9.39 8.86
CA ASN A 136 -2.83 -8.74 9.58
C ASN A 136 -2.07 -9.73 10.48
N ALA A 137 -0.77 -9.87 10.22
CA ALA A 137 0.14 -10.72 10.98
C ALA A 137 1.06 -9.91 11.91
N GLY A 138 0.90 -8.58 11.94
CA GLY A 138 1.63 -7.67 12.83
C GLY A 138 2.37 -6.57 12.07
N ARG A 139 3.27 -5.89 12.78
CA ARG A 139 4.11 -4.83 12.22
C ARG A 139 5.54 -4.92 12.75
N VAL A 140 6.50 -4.60 11.90
CA VAL A 140 7.92 -4.51 12.26
C VAL A 140 8.31 -3.04 12.30
N ILE A 141 8.65 -2.55 13.49
CA ILE A 141 9.13 -1.18 13.68
C ILE A 141 10.55 -1.06 13.11
N HIS A 142 10.81 0.02 12.39
CA HIS A 142 12.13 0.31 11.81
C HIS A 142 13.18 0.41 12.92
N SER A 143 14.17 -0.46 12.86
CA SER A 143 15.26 -0.62 13.82
C SER A 143 16.44 -1.28 13.09
N ALA A 144 17.59 -1.42 13.76
CA ALA A 144 18.74 -2.13 13.17
C ALA A 144 18.42 -3.59 12.76
N SER A 145 17.39 -4.19 13.36
CA SER A 145 16.91 -5.56 13.07
C SER A 145 15.72 -5.64 12.11
N TRP A 146 15.27 -4.50 11.57
CA TRP A 146 14.02 -4.44 10.81
C TRP A 146 14.07 -5.29 9.56
N SER A 147 15.13 -5.14 8.75
CA SER A 147 15.27 -5.86 7.48
C SER A 147 15.34 -7.37 7.69
N SER A 148 16.11 -7.85 8.66
CA SER A 148 16.21 -9.27 8.96
C SER A 148 14.87 -9.86 9.41
N LYS A 149 14.09 -9.13 10.23
CA LYS A 149 12.75 -9.56 10.65
C LYS A 149 11.75 -9.66 9.49
N VAL A 150 11.82 -8.74 8.53
CA VAL A 150 11.00 -8.81 7.31
C VAL A 150 11.43 -10.01 6.48
N VAL A 151 12.72 -10.22 6.26
CA VAL A 151 13.24 -11.37 5.50
C VAL A 151 12.86 -12.69 6.17
N ASP A 152 13.00 -12.79 7.49
CA ASP A 152 12.64 -13.98 8.25
C ASP A 152 11.14 -14.30 8.18
N PHE A 153 10.28 -13.28 8.02
CA PHE A 153 8.85 -13.50 7.85
C PHE A 153 8.52 -14.21 6.52
N PHE A 154 9.33 -14.00 5.48
CA PHE A 154 9.17 -14.62 4.16
C PHE A 154 9.78 -16.02 4.03
N LYS A 155 10.55 -16.47 5.03
CA LYS A 155 11.01 -17.85 5.14
C LYS A 155 9.86 -18.78 5.57
#